data_AF-A0A959UL46-F1
#
_entry.id   AF-A0A959UL46-F1
#
_cell.length_a   1.000
_cell.length_b   1.000
_cell.length_c   1.000
_cell.angle_alpha   90.00
_cell.angle_beta   90.00
_cell.angle_gamma   90.00
#
_symmetry.space_group_name_H-M   'P 1'
#
loop_
_entity.id
_entity.type
_entity.pdbx_description
1 polymer ?
#
loop_
_entity_poly.entity_id
_entity_poly.type
_entity_poly.pdbx_seq_one_letter_code
_entity_poly.pdbx_strand_id
1 'polypeptide(L)'
;MFSSLSFSGFFSKVQDSHWYAEYLKPVVAEVEPLSSVLDIGTGSGKLLQMLAIQKQATCFGTDTNPGMIREAGKKLNGFNIKIK
;
A
#
# COMPACT_ATOMS: atom_id res chain seq x y z
N MET A 1 -19.30 11.27 -19.86
CA MET A 1 -18.84 12.14 -18.76
C MET A 1 -17.57 11.51 -18.20
N PHE A 2 -16.38 11.97 -18.60
CA PHE A 2 -15.14 11.45 -18.03
C PHE A 2 -14.98 12.09 -16.64
N SER A 3 -15.09 11.32 -15.56
CA SER A 3 -14.74 11.84 -14.24
C SER A 3 -13.26 12.23 -14.28
N SER A 4 -12.93 13.47 -13.94
CA SER A 4 -11.53 13.87 -13.77
C SER A 4 -10.88 12.93 -12.76
N LEU A 5 -9.81 12.25 -13.19
CA LEU A 5 -9.09 11.34 -12.30
C LEU A 5 -8.46 12.19 -11.20
N SER A 6 -8.76 11.89 -9.93
CA SER A 6 -8.08 12.54 -8.82
C SER A 6 -6.59 12.18 -8.83
N PHE A 7 -5.74 13.05 -8.26
CA PHE A 7 -4.32 12.77 -8.10
C PHE A 7 -4.08 11.43 -7.37
N SER A 8 -4.82 11.15 -6.30
CA SER A 8 -4.72 9.88 -5.57
C SER A 8 -5.18 8.69 -6.42
N GLY A 9 -6.22 8.86 -7.25
CA GLY A 9 -6.67 7.82 -8.17
C GLY A 9 -5.66 7.54 -9.28
N PHE A 10 -4.96 8.57 -9.78
CA PHE A 10 -3.85 8.40 -10.72
C PHE A 10 -2.70 7.62 -10.08
N PHE A 11 -2.21 8.06 -8.92
CA PHE A 11 -1.11 7.41 -8.23
C PHE A 11 -1.45 5.98 -7.78
N SER A 12 -2.69 5.72 -7.36
CA SER A 12 -3.15 4.37 -7.02
C SER A 12 -2.99 3.42 -8.21
N LYS A 13 -3.40 3.86 -9.42
CA LYS A 13 -3.20 3.08 -10.66
C LYS A 13 -1.73 2.88 -11.00
N VAL A 14 -0.89 3.88 -10.80
CA VAL A 14 0.57 3.76 -11.00
C VAL A 14 1.14 2.70 -10.05
N GLN A 15 0.74 2.72 -8.78
CA GLN A 15 1.20 1.75 -7.78
C GLN A 15 0.60 0.34 -7.95
N ASP A 16 -0.49 0.21 -8.71
CA ASP A 16 -1.06 -1.11 -9.08
C ASP A 16 -0.45 -1.71 -10.35
N SER A 17 0.41 -0.97 -11.04
CA SER A 17 1.11 -1.49 -12.20
C SER A 17 2.12 -2.58 -11.82
N HIS A 18 2.41 -3.45 -12.79
CA HIS A 18 3.34 -4.56 -12.59
C HIS A 18 4.75 -4.08 -12.18
N TRP A 19 5.26 -3.02 -12.83
CA TRP A 19 6.60 -2.51 -12.55
C TRP A 19 6.75 -2.04 -11.10
N TYR A 20 5.69 -1.49 -10.49
CA TYR A 20 5.77 -1.01 -9.11
C TYR A 20 5.87 -2.18 -8.12
N ALA A 21 5.17 -3.28 -8.39
CA ALA A 21 5.33 -4.51 -7.60
C ALA A 21 6.75 -5.09 -7.73
N GLU A 22 7.31 -5.09 -8.95
CA GLU A 22 8.71 -5.52 -9.18
C GLU A 22 9.71 -4.62 -8.45
N TYR A 23 9.49 -3.30 -8.49
CA TYR A 23 10.29 -2.32 -7.76
C TYR A 23 10.30 -2.57 -6.24
N LEU A 24 9.17 -3.03 -5.67
CA LEU A 24 9.05 -3.31 -4.24
C LEU A 24 9.63 -4.67 -3.81
N LYS A 25 9.90 -5.61 -4.73
CA LYS A 25 10.37 -6.96 -4.38
C LYS A 25 11.61 -6.98 -3.49
N PRO A 26 12.67 -6.18 -3.75
CA PRO A 26 13.84 -6.17 -2.88
C PRO A 26 13.49 -5.72 -1.45
N VAL A 27 12.64 -4.71 -1.31
CA VAL A 27 12.18 -4.23 0.01
C VAL A 27 11.39 -5.31 0.75
N VAL A 28 10.49 -5.99 0.05
CA VAL A 28 9.73 -7.10 0.63
C VAL A 28 10.65 -8.26 1.03
N ALA A 29 11.71 -8.54 0.26
CA ALA A 29 12.63 -9.63 0.57
C ALA A 29 13.32 -9.44 1.93
N GLU A 30 13.73 -8.21 2.26
CA GLU A 30 14.42 -7.83 3.51
C GLU A 30 13.53 -7.86 4.76
N VAL A 31 12.21 -7.93 4.61
CA VAL A 31 11.30 -7.97 5.76
C VAL A 31 11.12 -9.40 6.25
N GLU A 32 11.39 -9.61 7.54
CA GLU A 32 11.17 -10.90 8.19
C GLU A 32 9.67 -11.27 8.26
N PRO A 33 9.31 -12.54 8.04
CA PRO A 33 7.94 -13.02 8.24
C PRO A 33 7.42 -12.75 9.66
N LEU A 34 6.11 -12.53 9.80
CA LEU A 34 5.41 -12.30 11.08
C LEU A 34 5.90 -11.08 11.89
N SER A 35 6.73 -10.23 11.31
CA SER A 35 7.21 -8.99 11.92
C SER A 35 6.11 -7.92 12.00
N SER A 36 6.38 -6.86 12.77
CA SER A 36 5.55 -5.66 12.79
C SER A 36 6.20 -4.56 11.97
N VAL A 37 5.48 -3.97 11.01
CA VAL A 37 6.01 -2.98 10.07
C VAL A 37 5.21 -1.68 10.15
N LEU A 38 5.93 -0.56 10.21
CA LEU A 38 5.39 0.78 10.02
C LEU A 38 5.84 1.33 8.66
N ASP A 39 4.88 1.60 7.78
CA ASP A 39 5.08 2.18 6.45
C ASP A 39 4.70 3.67 6.46
N ILE A 40 5.70 4.53 6.28
CA ILE A 40 5.56 5.99 6.30
C ILE A 40 5.55 6.49 4.86
N GLY A 41 4.49 7.22 4.47
CA GLY A 41 4.26 7.54 3.07
C GLY A 41 3.71 6.34 2.31
N THR A 42 2.76 5.61 2.92
CA THR A 42 2.26 4.33 2.41
C THR A 42 1.55 4.45 1.05
N GLY A 43 1.19 5.66 0.63
CA GLY A 43 0.50 5.90 -0.63
C GLY A 43 -0.81 5.11 -0.69
N SER A 44 -1.03 4.37 -1.78
CA SER A 44 -2.21 3.53 -1.94
C SER A 44 -2.09 2.14 -1.27
N GLY A 45 -1.03 1.90 -0.48
CA GLY A 45 -0.89 0.70 0.35
C GLY A 45 -0.36 -0.54 -0.38
N LYS A 46 0.29 -0.41 -1.54
CA LYS A 46 0.77 -1.59 -2.30
C LYS A 46 1.84 -2.39 -1.55
N LEU A 47 2.78 -1.72 -0.88
CA LEU A 47 3.80 -2.39 -0.08
C LEU A 47 3.16 -3.16 1.07
N LEU A 48 2.24 -2.53 1.81
CA LEU A 48 1.49 -3.18 2.89
C LEU A 48 0.71 -4.40 2.41
N GLN A 49 0.08 -4.33 1.23
CA GLN A 49 -0.59 -5.49 0.62
C GLN A 49 0.41 -6.64 0.39
N MET A 50 1.58 -6.35 -0.18
CA MET A 50 2.60 -7.36 -0.46
C MET A 50 3.14 -7.97 0.85
N LEU A 51 3.41 -7.16 1.86
CA LEU A 51 3.89 -7.63 3.17
C LEU A 51 2.86 -8.49 3.90
N ALA A 52 1.58 -8.09 3.88
CA ALA A 52 0.53 -8.87 4.49
C ALA A 52 0.34 -10.24 3.82
N ILE A 53 0.42 -10.30 2.48
CA ILE A 53 0.26 -11.55 1.72
C ILE A 53 1.50 -12.45 1.84
N GLN A 54 2.69 -11.89 1.62
CA GLN A 54 3.91 -12.68 1.42
C GLN A 54 4.65 -12.95 2.72
N LYS A 55 4.55 -12.05 3.70
CA LYS A 55 5.28 -12.13 4.97
C LYS A 55 4.36 -12.38 6.15
N GLN A 56 3.04 -12.31 5.98
CA GLN A 56 2.08 -12.35 7.09
C GLN A 56 2.41 -11.30 8.17
N ALA A 57 3.01 -10.18 7.77
CA ALA A 57 3.45 -9.14 8.69
C ALA A 57 2.25 -8.36 9.25
N THR A 58 2.34 -7.97 10.51
CA THR A 58 1.38 -7.02 11.10
C THR A 58 1.75 -5.61 10.64
N CYS A 59 0.89 -5.01 9.83
CA CYS A 59 1.22 -3.77 9.13
C CYS A 59 0.47 -2.56 9.69
N PHE A 60 1.18 -1.44 9.77
CA PHE A 60 0.67 -0.12 10.08
C PHE A 60 1.11 0.86 8.98
N GLY A 61 0.17 1.60 8.41
CA GLY A 61 0.44 2.57 7.36
C GLY A 61 0.08 3.98 7.78
N THR A 62 0.86 4.97 7.34
CA THR A 62 0.45 6.37 7.45
C THR A 62 0.86 7.19 6.23
N ASP A 63 0.06 8.20 5.92
CA ASP A 63 0.28 9.13 4.82
C ASP A 63 -0.32 10.50 5.17
N THR A 64 0.38 11.57 4.81
CA THR A 64 -0.12 12.93 5.01
C THR A 64 -1.27 13.31 4.09
N ASN A 65 -1.47 12.57 2.99
CA ASN A 65 -2.51 12.84 2.01
C ASN A 65 -3.75 11.99 2.30
N PRO A 66 -4.88 12.58 2.71
CA PRO A 66 -6.12 11.84 2.98
C PRO A 66 -6.66 11.07 1.77
N GLY A 67 -6.35 11.53 0.55
CA GLY A 67 -6.68 10.82 -0.67
C GLY A 67 -5.95 9.47 -0.79
N MET A 68 -4.69 9.41 -0.36
CA MET A 68 -3.91 8.17 -0.33
C MET A 68 -4.46 7.20 0.72
N ILE A 69 -4.75 7.69 1.93
CA ILE A 69 -5.38 6.90 3.00
C ILE A 69 -6.69 6.25 2.53
N ARG A 70 -7.53 6.99 1.79
CA ARG A 70 -8.77 6.43 1.22
C ARG A 70 -8.51 5.36 0.16
N GLU A 71 -7.54 5.55 -0.73
CA GLU A 71 -7.18 4.55 -1.74
C GLU A 71 -6.58 3.29 -1.09
N ALA A 72 -5.72 3.46 -0.08
CA ALA A 72 -5.17 2.36 0.71
C ALA A 72 -6.26 1.60 1.46
N GLY A 73 -7.22 2.30 2.08
CA GLY A 73 -8.36 1.67 2.74
C GLY A 73 -9.21 0.80 1.80
N LYS A 74 -9.42 1.22 0.56
CA LYS A 74 -10.10 0.39 -0.46
C LYS A 74 -9.28 -0.85 -0.81
N LYS A 75 -7.97 -0.67 -1.06
CA LYS A 75 -7.05 -1.73 -1.50
C LYS A 75 -6.81 -2.79 -0.43
N LEU A 76 -6.77 -2.36 0.82
CA LEU A 76 -6.45 -3.17 1.99
C LEU A 76 -7.70 -3.64 2.74
N ASN A 77 -8.89 -3.46 2.15
CA ASN A 77 -10.12 -4.01 2.69
C ASN A 77 -10.02 -5.54 2.80
N GLY A 78 -10.32 -6.09 3.97
CA GLY A 78 -10.17 -7.52 4.27
C GLY A 78 -8.78 -7.93 4.77
N PHE A 79 -7.81 -7.03 4.81
CA PHE A 79 -6.52 -7.26 5.46
C PHE A 79 -6.55 -6.72 6.90
N ASN A 80 -5.85 -7.39 7.83
CA ASN A 80 -5.68 -6.90 9.20
C ASN A 80 -4.56 -5.84 9.26
N ILE A 81 -4.81 -4.67 8.69
CA ILE A 81 -3.85 -3.56 8.56
C ILE A 81 -4.47 -2.30 9.11
N LYS A 82 -3.72 -1.56 9.95
CA LYS A 82 -4.16 -0.27 10.47
C LYS A 82 -3.59 0.86 9.62
N ILE A 83 -4.43 1.79 9.19
CA ILE A 83 -4.03 2.93 8.36
C ILE A 83 -4.45 4.23 9.07
N LYS A 84 -3.54 5.21 9.13
CA LYS A 84 -3.78 6.50 9.77
C LYS A 84 -3.38 7.69 8.91
#